data_AF-A0A954WE21-F1
#
_entry.id   AF-A0A954WE21-F1
#
_cell.length_a   1.000
_cell.length_b   1.000
_cell.length_c   1.000
_cell.angle_alpha   90.00
_cell.angle_beta   90.00
_cell.angle_gamma   90.00
#
_symmetry.space_group_name_H-M   'P 1'
#
loop_
_entity.id
_entity.type
_entity.pdbx_description
1 polymer ?
#
loop_
_entity_poly.entity_id
_entity_poly.type
_entity_poly.pdbx_seq_one_letter_code
_entity_poly.pdbx_strand_id
1 'polypeptide(L)'
;EPPTVKAADWPHNAIDRFVLAKLESMDLKPSPPADRETLARRASFDLIGLPPTPAELDAFLADDAPNAYERYVDRLLESPRYGERWARRWLDLARYADTNGYEKDRPRSIWPYRDWVINALNADMPFDQFTIEQLAGDMLPNATIEQRIATGFHRNTMLNEEGGIDPLEFRFYAMTDRVQTTGTTWLGLTLQCAQCHTHKYDPLPHREYYAIMAMLNNADEPELDIPTPEVSAQREQRQQQIAALIDKLLTKAPADGFAKWLAVERERVIRWRPLRPATAKSNLPLLTVQDDDSVFVSGDITKTDTYELTFAPGAQPIAAVRLEAMPDDRLPAHGPGMTYYEGRKGDFFLGEFQLEADGQPVKFASANHSFAKLSIGGGAVSAALTIDGDPETGWSTATREGEPHHAVYRLEQPLTEAGELRLRMLFGRHYAASLGRFRIWV
;
A
#
# COMPACT_ATOMS: atom_id res chain seq x y z
N GLU A 1 16.54 -5.06 -50.71
CA GLU A 1 16.68 -3.83 -51.53
C GLU A 1 15.30 -3.35 -51.97
N PRO A 2 15.07 -2.03 -52.12
CA PRO A 2 13.79 -1.51 -52.59
C PRO A 2 13.44 -2.04 -53.98
N PRO A 3 12.19 -2.41 -54.26
CA PRO A 3 11.79 -2.96 -55.55
C PRO A 3 11.91 -1.91 -56.66
N THR A 4 12.12 -2.39 -57.88
CA THR A 4 12.00 -1.55 -59.08
C THR A 4 10.52 -1.35 -59.39
N VAL A 5 10.12 -0.09 -59.61
CA VAL A 5 8.73 0.33 -59.84
C VAL A 5 8.64 1.06 -61.18
N LYS A 6 7.49 1.00 -61.84
CA LYS A 6 7.27 1.65 -63.15
C LYS A 6 7.18 3.17 -63.01
N ALA A 7 6.44 3.67 -62.01
CA ALA A 7 6.30 5.10 -61.74
C ALA A 7 7.39 5.61 -60.78
N ALA A 8 8.64 5.70 -61.25
CA ALA A 8 9.80 6.00 -60.42
C ALA A 8 9.81 7.38 -59.75
N ASP A 9 9.01 8.33 -60.24
CA ASP A 9 8.95 9.71 -59.73
C ASP A 9 7.95 9.91 -58.57
N TRP A 10 7.08 8.94 -58.29
CA TRP A 10 6.09 9.02 -57.21
C TRP A 10 6.66 8.72 -55.80
N PRO A 11 7.55 7.73 -55.60
CA PRO A 11 8.12 7.43 -54.29
C PRO A 11 9.01 8.55 -53.75
N HIS A 12 8.76 9.01 -52.52
CA HIS A 12 9.61 9.97 -51.81
C HIS A 12 10.66 9.28 -50.94
N ASN A 13 10.37 8.07 -50.47
CA ASN A 13 11.28 7.27 -49.65
C ASN A 13 11.30 5.78 -50.08
N ALA A 14 12.07 4.97 -49.35
CA ALA A 14 12.20 3.54 -49.65
C ALA A 14 10.91 2.75 -49.40
N ILE A 15 10.08 3.14 -48.43
CA ILE A 15 8.82 2.49 -48.08
C ILE A 15 7.82 2.66 -49.22
N ASP A 16 7.74 3.87 -49.79
CA ASP A 16 6.85 4.18 -50.91
C ASP A 16 7.07 3.26 -52.11
N ARG A 17 8.33 2.82 -52.35
CA ARG A 17 8.64 1.86 -53.42
C ARG A 17 7.98 0.50 -53.17
N PHE A 18 7.93 0.02 -51.92
CA PHE A 18 7.25 -1.23 -51.60
C PHE A 18 5.73 -1.12 -51.75
N VAL A 19 5.15 0.01 -51.31
CA VAL A 19 3.72 0.29 -51.48
C VAL A 19 3.37 0.35 -52.96
N LEU A 20 4.13 1.12 -53.74
CA LEU A 20 3.91 1.29 -55.17
C LEU A 20 4.09 -0.03 -55.94
N ALA A 21 5.11 -0.83 -55.63
CA ALA A 21 5.28 -2.15 -56.25
C ALA A 21 4.06 -3.05 -56.02
N LYS A 22 3.46 -3.00 -54.81
CA LYS A 22 2.24 -3.76 -54.51
C LYS A 22 1.04 -3.23 -55.30
N LEU A 23 0.85 -1.91 -55.36
CA LEU A 23 -0.21 -1.28 -56.16
C LEU A 23 -0.07 -1.63 -57.65
N GLU A 24 1.13 -1.50 -58.22
CA GLU A 24 1.42 -1.83 -59.61
C GLU A 24 1.18 -3.31 -59.93
N SER A 25 1.49 -4.22 -58.99
CA SER A 25 1.20 -5.66 -59.14
C SER A 25 -0.30 -5.98 -59.18
N MET A 26 -1.12 -5.07 -58.68
CA MET A 26 -2.58 -5.15 -58.63
C MET A 26 -3.26 -4.28 -59.70
N ASP A 27 -2.48 -3.67 -60.60
CA ASP A 27 -2.95 -2.68 -61.59
C ASP A 27 -3.67 -1.47 -60.97
N LEU A 28 -3.30 -1.12 -59.74
CA LEU A 28 -3.79 0.04 -59.02
C LEU A 28 -2.82 1.21 -59.15
N LYS A 29 -3.38 2.42 -59.13
CA LYS A 29 -2.62 3.68 -59.13
C LYS A 29 -2.77 4.39 -57.79
N PRO A 30 -1.73 5.08 -57.30
CA PRO A 30 -1.86 5.95 -56.14
C PRO A 30 -2.97 6.99 -56.32
N SER A 31 -3.69 7.30 -55.25
CA SER A 31 -4.62 8.44 -55.25
C SER A 31 -3.87 9.77 -55.32
N PRO A 32 -4.47 10.82 -55.91
CA PRO A 32 -3.87 12.15 -55.87
C PRO A 32 -3.74 12.65 -54.42
N PRO A 33 -2.75 13.51 -54.12
CA PRO A 33 -2.66 14.18 -52.83
C PRO A 33 -3.96 14.93 -52.49
N ALA A 34 -4.33 14.93 -51.21
CA ALA A 34 -5.44 15.75 -50.75
C ALA A 34 -5.10 17.24 -50.84
N ASP A 35 -6.11 18.09 -50.96
CA ASP A 35 -5.94 19.54 -50.90
C ASP A 35 -5.42 19.99 -49.52
N ARG A 36 -4.84 21.19 -49.47
CA ARG A 36 -4.18 21.71 -48.27
C ARG A 36 -5.14 21.82 -47.08
N GLU A 37 -6.38 22.24 -47.29
CA GLU A 37 -7.38 22.35 -46.22
C GLU A 37 -7.68 20.98 -45.60
N THR A 38 -7.89 19.97 -46.46
CA THR A 38 -8.09 18.59 -46.04
C THR A 38 -6.89 18.04 -45.28
N LEU A 39 -5.66 18.30 -45.76
CA LEU A 39 -4.43 17.86 -45.09
C LEU A 39 -4.28 18.49 -43.70
N ALA A 40 -4.52 19.80 -43.58
CA ALA A 40 -4.45 20.50 -42.30
C ALA A 40 -5.44 19.92 -41.29
N ARG A 41 -6.70 19.75 -41.73
CA ARG A 41 -7.76 19.18 -40.90
C ARG A 41 -7.42 17.76 -40.43
N ARG A 42 -6.96 16.89 -41.34
CA ARG A 42 -6.58 15.50 -40.99
C ARG A 42 -5.44 15.47 -39.99
N ALA A 43 -4.34 16.19 -40.27
CA ALA A 43 -3.19 16.26 -39.37
C ALA A 43 -3.56 16.76 -37.97
N SER A 44 -4.40 17.80 -37.89
CA SER A 44 -4.87 18.33 -36.60
C SER A 44 -5.69 17.30 -35.81
N PHE A 45 -6.65 16.62 -36.45
CA PHE A 45 -7.43 15.59 -35.77
C PHE A 45 -6.60 14.37 -35.36
N ASP A 46 -5.63 13.98 -36.17
CA ASP A 46 -4.79 12.83 -35.90
C ASP A 46 -3.82 13.12 -34.74
N LEU A 47 -3.12 14.26 -34.80
CA LEU A 47 -2.05 14.61 -33.86
C LEU A 47 -2.57 15.18 -32.54
N ILE A 48 -3.56 16.07 -32.58
CA ILE A 48 -4.04 16.77 -31.37
C ILE A 48 -5.53 16.54 -31.06
N GLY A 49 -6.24 15.76 -31.88
CA GLY A 49 -7.63 15.38 -31.62
C GLY A 49 -8.68 16.47 -31.85
N LEU A 50 -8.27 17.66 -32.30
CA LEU A 50 -9.14 18.82 -32.49
C LEU A 50 -9.02 19.35 -33.94
N PRO A 51 -10.06 20.01 -34.48
CA PRO A 51 -9.92 20.73 -35.74
C PRO A 51 -8.98 21.93 -35.58
N PRO A 52 -8.30 22.37 -36.65
CA PRO A 52 -7.56 23.62 -36.61
C PRO A 52 -8.51 24.79 -36.42
N THR A 53 -8.07 25.83 -35.70
CA THR A 53 -8.82 27.09 -35.67
C THR A 53 -8.78 27.76 -37.05
N PRO A 54 -9.76 28.62 -37.39
CA PRO A 54 -9.73 29.36 -38.66
C PRO A 54 -8.42 30.12 -38.88
N ALA A 55 -7.87 30.74 -37.82
CA ALA A 55 -6.62 31.48 -37.90
C ALA A 55 -5.40 30.57 -38.17
N GLU A 56 -5.33 29.40 -37.56
CA GLU A 56 -4.26 28.43 -37.83
C GLU A 56 -4.34 27.86 -39.25
N LEU A 57 -5.57 27.61 -39.73
CA LEU A 57 -5.81 27.15 -41.09
C LEU A 57 -5.40 28.21 -42.11
N ASP A 58 -5.87 29.46 -41.95
CA ASP A 58 -5.52 30.58 -42.83
C ASP A 58 -3.99 30.80 -42.87
N ALA A 59 -3.34 30.74 -41.71
CA ALA A 59 -1.88 30.86 -41.62
C ALA A 59 -1.14 29.73 -42.35
N PHE A 60 -1.64 28.48 -42.27
CA PHE A 60 -1.07 27.38 -43.03
C PHE A 60 -1.34 27.49 -44.54
N LEU A 61 -2.52 27.94 -44.95
CA LEU A 61 -2.86 28.10 -46.37
C LEU A 61 -2.05 29.23 -47.03
N ALA A 62 -1.71 30.27 -46.28
CA ALA A 62 -0.89 31.39 -46.73
C ALA A 62 0.63 31.12 -46.71
N ASP A 63 1.07 29.97 -46.19
CA ASP A 63 2.50 29.61 -46.13
C ASP A 63 2.95 28.94 -47.45
N ASP A 64 3.66 29.69 -48.28
CA ASP A 64 4.20 29.24 -49.56
C ASP A 64 5.59 28.59 -49.45
N ALA A 65 6.12 28.40 -48.23
CA ALA A 65 7.38 27.71 -48.04
C ALA A 65 7.31 26.26 -48.59
N PRO A 66 8.39 25.75 -49.21
CA PRO A 66 8.41 24.39 -49.76
C PRO A 66 8.20 23.29 -48.71
N ASN A 67 8.38 23.62 -47.41
CA ASN A 67 8.15 22.74 -46.26
C ASN A 67 7.00 23.24 -45.34
N ALA A 68 6.03 23.97 -45.88
CA ALA A 68 4.93 24.54 -45.09
C ALA A 68 4.12 23.49 -44.33
N TYR A 69 3.95 22.30 -44.91
CA TYR A 69 3.20 21.19 -44.29
C TYR A 69 3.96 20.59 -43.11
N GLU A 70 5.26 20.34 -43.27
CA GLU A 70 6.15 19.85 -42.22
C GLU A 70 6.17 20.82 -41.06
N ARG A 71 6.34 22.13 -41.33
CA ARG A 71 6.29 23.17 -40.30
C ARG A 71 4.94 23.23 -39.58
N TYR A 72 3.84 22.92 -40.27
CA TYR A 72 2.52 22.84 -39.66
C TYR A 72 2.41 21.61 -38.75
N VAL A 73 2.90 20.45 -39.19
CA VAL A 73 3.00 19.24 -38.39
C VAL A 73 3.87 19.45 -37.15
N ASP A 74 5.04 20.10 -37.28
CA ASP A 74 5.93 20.39 -36.16
C ASP A 74 5.21 21.21 -35.07
N ARG A 75 4.44 22.24 -35.46
CA ARG A 75 3.62 23.01 -34.49
C ARG A 75 2.55 22.17 -33.80
N LEU A 76 1.98 21.18 -34.48
CA LEU A 76 1.01 20.27 -33.89
C LEU A 76 1.68 19.29 -32.90
N LEU A 77 2.89 18.81 -33.22
CA LEU A 77 3.68 17.95 -32.34
C LEU A 77 4.16 18.70 -31.09
N GLU A 78 4.51 19.98 -31.21
CA GLU A 78 4.90 20.85 -30.09
C GLU A 78 3.72 21.25 -29.18
N SER A 79 2.48 21.00 -29.61
CA SER A 79 1.28 21.34 -28.83
C SER A 79 1.14 20.42 -27.62
N PRO A 80 0.82 20.93 -26.41
CA PRO A 80 0.58 20.07 -25.24
C PRO A 80 -0.60 19.10 -25.44
N ARG A 81 -1.50 19.42 -26.40
CA ARG A 81 -2.62 18.57 -26.79
C ARG A 81 -2.20 17.29 -27.52
N TYR A 82 -0.97 17.24 -28.04
CA TYR A 82 -0.40 16.03 -28.64
C TYR A 82 -0.36 14.90 -27.61
N GLY A 83 0.25 15.17 -26.44
CA GLY A 83 0.29 14.23 -25.32
C GLY A 83 -1.10 13.84 -24.83
N GLU A 84 -2.04 14.79 -24.71
CA GLU A 84 -3.43 14.49 -24.34
C GLU A 84 -4.10 13.51 -25.31
N ARG A 85 -3.92 13.72 -26.62
CA ARG A 85 -4.49 12.89 -27.68
C ARG A 85 -3.90 11.48 -27.68
N TRP A 86 -2.57 11.39 -27.61
CA TRP A 86 -1.87 10.11 -27.73
C TRP A 86 -1.87 9.30 -26.43
N ALA A 87 -1.81 9.97 -25.26
CA ALA A 87 -1.91 9.31 -23.96
C ALA A 87 -3.20 8.50 -23.86
N ARG A 88 -4.31 8.98 -24.42
CA ARG A 88 -5.59 8.25 -24.43
C ARG A 88 -5.46 6.82 -24.98
N ARG A 89 -4.67 6.62 -26.04
CA ARG A 89 -4.43 5.28 -26.62
C ARG A 89 -3.57 4.41 -25.70
N TRP A 90 -2.56 5.02 -25.08
CA TRP A 90 -1.71 4.32 -24.13
C TRP A 90 -2.47 3.92 -22.86
N LEU A 91 -3.31 4.81 -22.35
CA LEU A 91 -4.12 4.60 -21.14
C LEU A 91 -5.12 3.46 -21.31
N ASP A 92 -5.69 3.29 -22.51
CA ASP A 92 -6.50 2.11 -22.85
C ASP A 92 -5.69 0.81 -22.70
N LEU A 93 -4.44 0.77 -23.21
CA LEU A 93 -3.54 -0.39 -23.10
C LEU A 93 -3.04 -0.62 -21.67
N ALA A 94 -2.86 0.45 -20.90
CA ALA A 94 -2.50 0.41 -19.50
C ALA A 94 -3.70 0.13 -18.58
N ARG A 95 -4.91 0.00 -19.14
CA ARG A 95 -6.17 -0.25 -18.40
C ARG A 95 -6.49 0.81 -17.36
N TYR A 96 -6.12 2.04 -17.64
CA TYR A 96 -6.50 3.18 -16.80
C TYR A 96 -8.02 3.31 -16.75
N ALA A 97 -8.55 3.51 -15.54
CA ALA A 97 -9.95 3.80 -15.31
C ALA A 97 -10.09 4.72 -14.10
N ASP A 98 -11.17 5.51 -14.08
CA ASP A 98 -11.52 6.37 -12.94
C ASP A 98 -12.32 5.61 -11.86
N THR A 99 -12.53 4.29 -12.04
CA THR A 99 -13.17 3.38 -11.08
C THR A 99 -12.40 2.06 -10.89
N ASN A 100 -12.69 1.34 -9.80
CA ASN A 100 -11.99 0.10 -9.41
C ASN A 100 -12.27 -1.10 -10.32
N GLY A 101 -13.35 -1.08 -11.11
CA GLY A 101 -13.66 -2.06 -12.15
C GLY A 101 -14.07 -3.45 -11.64
N TYR A 102 -14.27 -3.61 -10.33
CA TYR A 102 -14.60 -4.88 -9.68
C TYR A 102 -15.95 -4.81 -8.93
N GLU A 103 -16.16 -5.66 -7.91
CA GLU A 103 -17.42 -5.85 -7.17
C GLU A 103 -18.18 -4.55 -6.83
N LYS A 104 -17.56 -3.60 -6.10
CA LYS A 104 -18.19 -2.30 -5.76
C LYS A 104 -18.03 -1.20 -6.80
N ASP A 105 -17.14 -1.40 -7.78
CA ASP A 105 -16.73 -0.41 -8.79
C ASP A 105 -16.64 1.05 -8.29
N ARG A 106 -15.98 1.25 -7.13
CA ARG A 106 -15.87 2.59 -6.53
C ARG A 106 -14.96 3.50 -7.33
N PRO A 107 -15.09 4.84 -7.20
CA PRO A 107 -14.13 5.77 -7.75
C PRO A 107 -12.71 5.48 -7.23
N ARG A 108 -11.71 5.59 -8.12
CA ARG A 108 -10.29 5.49 -7.77
C ARG A 108 -9.54 6.75 -8.15
N SER A 109 -8.54 7.10 -7.36
CA SER A 109 -7.66 8.23 -7.65
C SER A 109 -6.31 7.72 -8.15
N ILE A 110 -6.10 7.74 -9.46
CA ILE A 110 -4.81 7.43 -10.10
C ILE A 110 -4.44 8.42 -11.21
N TRP A 111 -5.07 9.60 -11.21
CA TRP A 111 -4.81 10.67 -12.18
C TRP A 111 -3.33 11.06 -12.32
N PRO A 112 -2.44 10.93 -11.29
CA PRO A 112 -1.02 11.25 -11.50
C PRO A 112 -0.36 10.36 -12.55
N TYR A 113 -0.79 9.09 -12.69
CA TYR A 113 -0.28 8.21 -13.75
C TYR A 113 -0.73 8.69 -15.14
N ARG A 114 -1.99 9.12 -15.29
CA ARG A 114 -2.49 9.72 -16.54
C ARG A 114 -1.65 10.94 -16.92
N ASP A 115 -1.44 11.84 -15.99
CA ASP A 115 -0.70 13.07 -16.23
C ASP A 115 0.78 12.78 -16.51
N TRP A 116 1.36 11.78 -15.85
CA TRP A 116 2.72 11.31 -16.17
C TRP A 116 2.83 10.82 -17.61
N VAL A 117 1.88 10.01 -18.11
CA VAL A 117 1.88 9.54 -19.51
C VAL A 117 1.76 10.70 -20.49
N ILE A 118 0.87 11.67 -20.22
CA ILE A 118 0.71 12.88 -21.05
C ILE A 118 2.03 13.66 -21.11
N ASN A 119 2.67 13.88 -19.96
CA ASN A 119 3.91 14.62 -19.87
C ASN A 119 5.07 13.88 -20.53
N ALA A 120 5.16 12.56 -20.39
CA ALA A 120 6.20 11.75 -21.04
C ALA A 120 6.12 11.83 -22.57
N LEU A 121 4.90 11.78 -23.13
CA LEU A 121 4.69 11.92 -24.58
C LEU A 121 5.01 13.34 -25.07
N ASN A 122 4.59 14.38 -24.35
CA ASN A 122 4.90 15.77 -24.70
C ASN A 122 6.39 16.10 -24.57
N ALA A 123 7.12 15.40 -23.69
CA ALA A 123 8.55 15.56 -23.53
C ALA A 123 9.39 14.76 -24.55
N ASP A 124 8.73 14.05 -25.49
CA ASP A 124 9.37 13.13 -26.43
C ASP A 124 10.30 12.13 -25.69
N MET A 125 9.79 11.57 -24.58
CA MET A 125 10.58 10.64 -23.76
C MET A 125 11.02 9.43 -24.61
N PRO A 126 12.32 9.08 -24.61
CA PRO A 126 12.81 7.88 -25.26
C PRO A 126 12.04 6.63 -24.83
N PHE A 127 11.65 5.80 -25.79
CA PHE A 127 10.78 4.66 -25.54
C PHE A 127 11.39 3.64 -24.56
N ASP A 128 12.71 3.49 -24.54
CA ASP A 128 13.43 2.67 -23.57
C ASP A 128 13.26 3.20 -22.14
N GLN A 129 13.41 4.51 -21.93
CA GLN A 129 13.16 5.13 -20.62
C GLN A 129 11.68 5.00 -20.22
N PHE A 130 10.76 5.29 -21.15
CA PHE A 130 9.31 5.14 -20.95
C PHE A 130 8.91 3.70 -20.56
N THR A 131 9.63 2.72 -21.08
CA THR A 131 9.49 1.29 -20.73
C THR A 131 10.00 1.01 -19.32
N ILE A 132 11.23 1.43 -19.02
CA ILE A 132 11.88 1.17 -17.72
C ILE A 132 11.07 1.76 -16.58
N GLU A 133 10.65 3.03 -16.69
CA GLU A 133 9.94 3.71 -15.59
C GLU A 133 8.56 3.07 -15.31
N GLN A 134 7.87 2.58 -16.33
CA GLN A 134 6.57 1.93 -16.15
C GLN A 134 6.65 0.50 -15.63
N LEU A 135 7.69 -0.26 -16.02
CA LEU A 135 7.85 -1.64 -15.60
C LEU A 135 8.57 -1.78 -14.24
N ALA A 136 9.48 -0.86 -13.91
CA ALA A 136 10.36 -0.99 -12.75
C ALA A 136 10.86 0.36 -12.20
N GLY A 137 10.13 1.46 -12.41
CA GLY A 137 10.53 2.80 -11.97
C GLY A 137 10.73 2.92 -10.46
N ASP A 138 9.90 2.25 -9.66
CA ASP A 138 10.03 2.14 -8.21
C ASP A 138 11.28 1.36 -7.74
N MET A 139 11.81 0.47 -8.59
CA MET A 139 13.02 -0.30 -8.34
C MET A 139 14.30 0.44 -8.73
N LEU A 140 14.21 1.63 -9.32
CA LEU A 140 15.38 2.43 -9.66
C LEU A 140 16.10 2.95 -8.39
N PRO A 141 17.44 3.04 -8.40
CA PRO A 141 18.18 3.63 -7.29
C PRO A 141 17.72 5.06 -7.02
N ASN A 142 17.29 5.34 -5.78
CA ASN A 142 16.75 6.65 -5.39
C ASN A 142 15.56 7.10 -6.26
N ALA A 143 14.68 6.17 -6.64
CA ALA A 143 13.51 6.43 -7.49
C ALA A 143 12.74 7.69 -7.06
N THR A 144 12.56 8.61 -8.02
CA THR A 144 11.79 9.85 -7.83
C THR A 144 10.30 9.56 -7.66
N ILE A 145 9.52 10.57 -7.27
CA ILE A 145 8.05 10.42 -7.16
C ILE A 145 7.47 10.11 -8.54
N GLU A 146 7.96 10.75 -9.60
CA GLU A 146 7.53 10.56 -10.98
C GLU A 146 7.80 9.12 -11.46
N GLN A 147 8.96 8.56 -11.15
CA GLN A 147 9.30 7.18 -11.50
C GLN A 147 8.43 6.16 -10.75
N ARG A 148 8.10 6.44 -9.48
CA ARG A 148 7.14 5.62 -8.71
C ARG A 148 5.72 5.74 -9.28
N ILE A 149 5.32 6.94 -9.70
CA ILE A 149 4.03 7.17 -10.38
C ILE A 149 3.97 6.40 -11.70
N ALA A 150 5.04 6.38 -12.48
CA ALA A 150 5.13 5.66 -13.74
C ALA A 150 4.86 4.16 -13.58
N THR A 151 5.39 3.55 -12.50
CA THR A 151 5.12 2.15 -12.14
C THR A 151 3.64 1.87 -11.83
N GLY A 152 2.82 2.93 -11.73
CA GLY A 152 1.36 2.87 -11.72
C GLY A 152 0.75 2.06 -12.87
N PHE A 153 1.47 1.83 -13.98
CA PHE A 153 1.08 0.86 -15.01
C PHE A 153 0.63 -0.49 -14.41
N HIS A 154 1.38 -1.03 -13.44
CA HIS A 154 1.08 -2.29 -12.77
C HIS A 154 0.04 -2.20 -11.64
N ARG A 155 -0.40 -0.98 -11.31
CA ARG A 155 -1.45 -0.67 -10.32
C ARG A 155 -2.82 -0.45 -10.96
N ASN A 156 -2.91 -0.47 -12.28
CA ASN A 156 -4.18 -0.34 -13.00
C ASN A 156 -5.05 -1.60 -12.98
N THR A 157 -4.57 -2.71 -12.41
CA THR A 157 -5.37 -3.90 -12.14
C THR A 157 -6.61 -3.55 -11.33
N MET A 158 -7.72 -4.26 -11.57
CA MET A 158 -8.96 -4.06 -10.80
C MET A 158 -8.72 -4.23 -9.30
N LEU A 159 -9.46 -3.49 -8.46
CA LEU A 159 -9.33 -3.54 -6.99
C LEU A 159 -10.58 -4.14 -6.34
N ASN A 160 -10.39 -5.12 -5.47
CA ASN A 160 -11.47 -5.70 -4.68
C ASN A 160 -11.47 -5.12 -3.25
N GLU A 161 -12.58 -4.45 -2.90
CA GLU A 161 -12.81 -3.83 -1.59
C GLU A 161 -13.95 -4.54 -0.82
N GLU A 162 -14.33 -5.76 -1.22
CA GLU A 162 -15.34 -6.56 -0.54
C GLU A 162 -14.91 -6.90 0.90
N GLY A 163 -15.85 -6.81 1.84
CA GLY A 163 -15.60 -7.24 3.21
C GLY A 163 -15.62 -8.77 3.29
N GLY A 164 -14.54 -9.39 3.74
CA GLY A 164 -14.41 -10.86 3.78
C GLY A 164 -13.71 -11.49 2.58
N ILE A 165 -13.12 -10.66 1.70
CA ILE A 165 -12.22 -11.10 0.64
C ILE A 165 -11.10 -12.02 1.17
N ASP A 166 -10.79 -13.11 0.45
CA ASP A 166 -9.54 -13.85 0.63
C ASP A 166 -8.39 -13.08 -0.07
N PRO A 167 -7.42 -12.53 0.68
CA PRO A 167 -6.36 -11.72 0.09
C PRO A 167 -5.46 -12.50 -0.88
N LEU A 168 -5.29 -13.81 -0.66
CA LEU A 168 -4.45 -14.66 -1.53
C LEU A 168 -5.16 -15.00 -2.83
N GLU A 169 -6.47 -15.23 -2.77
CA GLU A 169 -7.28 -15.40 -3.98
C GLU A 169 -7.22 -14.13 -4.85
N PHE A 170 -7.47 -12.97 -4.26
CA PHE A 170 -7.44 -11.73 -5.02
C PHE A 170 -6.05 -11.37 -5.54
N ARG A 171 -4.99 -11.61 -4.75
CA ARG A 171 -3.61 -11.46 -5.22
C ARG A 171 -3.36 -12.31 -6.48
N PHE A 172 -3.86 -13.54 -6.53
CA PHE A 172 -3.74 -14.38 -7.72
C PHE A 172 -4.44 -13.74 -8.94
N TYR A 173 -5.67 -13.25 -8.80
CA TYR A 173 -6.37 -12.57 -9.89
C TYR A 173 -5.63 -11.30 -10.35
N ALA A 174 -5.15 -10.47 -9.43
CA ALA A 174 -4.34 -9.30 -9.76
C ALA A 174 -3.06 -9.67 -10.53
N MET A 175 -2.41 -10.78 -10.16
CA MET A 175 -1.23 -11.28 -10.90
C MET A 175 -1.58 -11.75 -12.31
N THR A 176 -2.70 -12.48 -12.48
CA THR A 176 -3.13 -12.91 -13.81
C THR A 176 -3.39 -11.72 -14.74
N ASP A 177 -4.01 -10.68 -14.19
CA ASP A 177 -4.32 -9.43 -14.90
C ASP A 177 -3.04 -8.67 -15.30
N ARG A 178 -2.07 -8.61 -14.39
CA ARG A 178 -0.77 -7.96 -14.62
C ARG A 178 0.04 -8.67 -15.70
N VAL A 179 0.09 -10.00 -15.68
CA VAL A 179 0.79 -10.80 -16.71
C VAL A 179 0.15 -10.56 -18.08
N GLN A 180 -1.18 -10.60 -18.16
CA GLN A 180 -1.91 -10.35 -19.41
C GLN A 180 -1.65 -8.95 -19.97
N THR A 181 -1.78 -7.93 -19.12
CA THR A 181 -1.61 -6.53 -19.52
C THR A 181 -0.19 -6.27 -19.99
N THR A 182 0.81 -6.77 -19.27
CA THR A 182 2.22 -6.65 -19.65
C THR A 182 2.52 -7.34 -20.98
N GLY A 183 2.06 -8.60 -21.15
CA GLY A 183 2.26 -9.36 -22.37
C GLY A 183 1.61 -8.73 -23.59
N THR A 184 0.40 -8.22 -23.43
CA THR A 184 -0.36 -7.62 -24.54
C THR A 184 0.24 -6.27 -24.94
N THR A 185 0.57 -5.41 -23.97
CA THR A 185 1.02 -4.04 -24.22
C THR A 185 2.47 -3.97 -24.70
N TRP A 186 3.38 -4.75 -24.11
CA TRP A 186 4.82 -4.66 -24.40
C TRP A 186 5.31 -5.70 -25.39
N LEU A 187 4.75 -6.92 -25.36
CA LEU A 187 5.21 -8.01 -26.22
C LEU A 187 4.32 -8.20 -27.44
N GLY A 188 3.11 -7.62 -27.45
CA GLY A 188 2.10 -7.90 -28.48
C GLY A 188 1.62 -9.35 -28.46
N LEU A 189 1.73 -10.04 -27.30
CA LEU A 189 1.43 -11.46 -27.14
C LEU A 189 0.25 -11.69 -26.21
N THR A 190 -0.63 -12.62 -26.58
CA THR A 190 -1.77 -13.05 -25.76
C THR A 190 -1.34 -14.05 -24.69
N LEU A 191 -0.49 -13.64 -23.75
CA LEU A 191 0.02 -14.50 -22.68
C LEU A 191 -1.09 -15.16 -21.84
N GLN A 192 -2.26 -14.54 -21.73
CA GLN A 192 -3.41 -15.09 -21.00
C GLN A 192 -3.83 -16.47 -21.53
N CYS A 193 -3.68 -16.77 -22.82
CA CYS A 193 -4.01 -18.11 -23.34
C CYS A 193 -3.12 -19.19 -22.73
N ALA A 194 -1.92 -18.83 -22.27
CA ALA A 194 -0.99 -19.75 -21.62
C ALA A 194 -1.34 -20.00 -20.13
N GLN A 195 -2.36 -19.32 -19.58
CA GLN A 195 -2.77 -19.45 -18.18
C GLN A 195 -3.29 -20.84 -17.82
N CYS A 196 -3.94 -21.54 -18.76
CA CYS A 196 -4.55 -22.86 -18.50
C CYS A 196 -3.88 -24.00 -19.28
N HIS A 197 -3.17 -23.69 -20.36
CA HIS A 197 -2.49 -24.67 -21.22
C HIS A 197 -1.29 -24.04 -21.92
N THR A 198 -0.48 -24.80 -22.64
CA THR A 198 0.56 -24.21 -23.52
C THR A 198 -0.10 -23.41 -24.64
N HIS A 199 0.42 -22.22 -24.95
CA HIS A 199 -0.20 -21.32 -25.91
C HIS A 199 -0.48 -22.01 -27.26
N LYS A 200 -1.64 -21.74 -27.86
CA LYS A 200 -2.16 -22.50 -29.01
C LYS A 200 -1.36 -22.28 -30.30
N TYR A 201 -0.91 -21.04 -30.54
CA TYR A 201 -0.27 -20.65 -31.79
C TYR A 201 1.20 -20.27 -31.60
N ASP A 202 1.51 -19.46 -30.59
CA ASP A 202 2.88 -19.10 -30.22
C ASP A 202 3.63 -20.18 -29.40
N PRO A 203 4.98 -20.26 -29.52
CA PRO A 203 5.81 -21.22 -28.79
C PRO A 203 6.02 -20.79 -27.33
N LEU A 204 4.94 -20.63 -26.57
CA LEU A 204 4.93 -20.21 -25.17
C LEU A 204 4.40 -21.35 -24.29
N PRO A 205 5.31 -22.16 -23.69
CA PRO A 205 4.94 -23.21 -22.76
C PRO A 205 4.18 -22.66 -21.55
N HIS A 206 3.24 -23.45 -21.05
CA HIS A 206 2.48 -23.13 -19.83
C HIS A 206 3.37 -22.79 -18.63
N ARG A 207 4.53 -23.45 -18.48
CA ARG A 207 5.50 -23.14 -17.43
C ARG A 207 6.07 -21.71 -17.49
N GLU A 208 6.24 -21.16 -18.69
CA GLU A 208 6.83 -19.82 -18.89
C GLU A 208 5.84 -18.74 -18.47
N TYR A 209 4.53 -18.98 -18.64
CA TYR A 209 3.48 -18.10 -18.11
C TYR A 209 3.63 -17.92 -16.59
N TYR A 210 3.79 -19.02 -15.85
CA TYR A 210 3.98 -18.94 -14.40
C TYR A 210 5.37 -18.43 -14.00
N ALA A 211 6.40 -18.59 -14.85
CA ALA A 211 7.71 -17.97 -14.62
C ALA A 211 7.61 -16.43 -14.69
N ILE A 212 6.88 -15.90 -15.69
CA ILE A 212 6.60 -14.45 -15.79
C ILE A 212 5.74 -14.00 -14.60
N MET A 213 4.71 -14.76 -14.23
CA MET A 213 3.90 -14.47 -13.04
C MET A 213 4.76 -14.38 -11.78
N ALA A 214 5.70 -15.33 -11.58
CA ALA A 214 6.60 -15.32 -10.43
C ALA A 214 7.49 -14.07 -10.40
N MET A 215 7.97 -13.60 -11.56
CA MET A 215 8.75 -12.37 -11.66
C MET A 215 7.94 -11.13 -11.24
N LEU A 216 6.66 -11.08 -11.59
CA LEU A 216 5.76 -9.95 -11.28
C LEU A 216 5.09 -10.04 -9.90
N ASN A 217 5.25 -11.17 -9.19
CA ASN A 217 4.65 -11.44 -7.89
C ASN A 217 5.53 -10.97 -6.72
N ASN A 218 6.18 -9.83 -6.89
CA ASN A 218 7.00 -9.16 -5.87
C ASN A 218 6.52 -7.74 -5.54
N ALA A 219 5.37 -7.33 -6.07
CA ALA A 219 4.86 -5.98 -5.87
C ALA A 219 4.12 -5.85 -4.54
N ASP A 220 4.52 -4.87 -3.75
CA ASP A 220 3.68 -4.29 -2.71
C ASP A 220 2.76 -3.23 -3.31
N GLU A 221 1.57 -3.09 -2.75
CA GLU A 221 0.53 -2.22 -3.28
C GLU A 221 0.17 -1.07 -2.31
N PRO A 222 1.14 -0.22 -1.93
CA PRO A 222 0.91 0.83 -0.96
C PRO A 222 0.02 1.95 -1.53
N GLU A 223 -0.59 2.70 -0.63
CA GLU A 223 -1.10 4.03 -0.92
C GLU A 223 0.08 5.02 -0.90
N LEU A 224 0.28 5.74 -2.00
CA LEU A 224 1.36 6.72 -2.12
C LEU A 224 0.77 8.13 -1.94
N ASP A 225 1.22 8.84 -0.91
CA ASP A 225 0.88 10.24 -0.70
C ASP A 225 1.66 11.12 -1.70
N ILE A 226 0.94 11.73 -2.63
CA ILE A 226 1.49 12.59 -3.68
C ILE A 226 0.95 14.01 -3.45
N PRO A 227 1.52 14.78 -2.50
CA PRO A 227 1.09 16.14 -2.24
C PRO A 227 1.48 17.06 -3.39
N THR A 228 0.62 18.02 -3.71
CA THR A 228 1.01 19.10 -4.63
C THR A 228 2.13 19.95 -4.03
N PRO A 229 2.88 20.73 -4.82
CA PRO A 229 3.88 21.65 -4.30
C PRO A 229 3.32 22.60 -3.24
N GLU A 230 2.09 23.08 -3.41
CA GLU A 230 1.41 23.96 -2.47
C GLU A 230 1.10 23.24 -1.15
N VAL A 231 0.60 22.00 -1.22
CA VAL A 231 0.33 21.18 -0.03
C VAL A 231 1.63 20.87 0.71
N SER A 232 2.70 20.55 -0.01
CA SER A 232 4.02 20.30 0.56
C SER A 232 4.56 21.52 1.30
N ALA A 233 4.51 22.70 0.69
CA ALA A 233 4.93 23.95 1.31
C ALA A 233 4.09 24.28 2.57
N GLN A 234 2.77 24.06 2.52
CA GLN A 234 1.91 24.24 3.69
C GLN A 234 2.25 23.28 4.83
N ARG A 235 2.55 22.01 4.52
CA ARG A 235 2.95 21.01 5.53
C ARG A 235 4.25 21.41 6.20
N GLU A 236 5.24 21.82 5.43
CA GLU A 236 6.52 22.30 5.96
C GLU A 236 6.33 23.52 6.88
N GLN A 237 5.54 24.51 6.45
CA GLN A 237 5.23 25.69 7.25
C GLN A 237 4.56 25.31 8.58
N ARG A 238 3.57 24.41 8.56
CA ARG A 238 2.91 23.94 9.79
C ARG A 238 3.87 23.18 10.68
N GLN A 239 4.75 22.37 10.12
CA GLN A 239 5.74 21.62 10.89
C GLN A 239 6.70 22.57 11.63
N GLN A 240 7.15 23.64 10.97
CA GLN A 240 7.95 24.69 11.60
C GLN A 240 7.18 25.40 12.72
N GLN A 241 5.89 25.70 12.52
CA GLN A 241 5.05 26.28 13.57
C GLN A 241 4.87 25.36 14.77
N ILE A 242 4.65 24.06 14.53
CA ILE A 242 4.54 23.04 15.59
C ILE A 242 5.84 22.99 16.38
N ALA A 243 6.99 22.91 15.71
CA ALA A 243 8.29 22.90 16.37
C ALA A 243 8.49 24.14 17.24
N ALA A 244 8.21 25.34 16.73
CA ALA A 244 8.32 26.59 17.48
C ALA A 244 7.38 26.65 18.70
N LEU A 245 6.16 26.10 18.57
CA LEU A 245 5.21 26.01 19.69
C LEU A 245 5.67 25.01 20.75
N ILE A 246 6.23 23.87 20.33
CA ILE A 246 6.84 22.87 21.24
C ILE A 246 7.99 23.51 22.01
N ASP A 247 8.92 24.19 21.34
CA ASP A 247 10.04 24.88 22.00
C ASP A 247 9.55 25.92 23.00
N LYS A 248 8.56 26.72 22.62
CA LYS A 248 7.95 27.71 23.52
C LYS A 248 7.26 27.06 24.72
N LEU A 249 6.62 25.90 24.56
CA LEU A 249 6.04 25.15 25.67
C LEU A 249 7.13 24.63 26.61
N LEU A 250 8.23 24.10 26.06
CA LEU A 250 9.34 23.59 26.85
C LEU A 250 10.00 24.69 27.70
N THR A 251 10.08 25.93 27.21
CA THR A 251 10.61 27.06 28.02
C THR A 251 9.75 27.42 29.24
N LYS A 252 8.47 27.04 29.24
CA LYS A 252 7.56 27.29 30.38
C LYS A 252 7.63 26.19 31.45
N ALA A 253 8.19 25.03 31.13
CA ALA A 253 8.40 23.97 32.09
C ALA A 253 9.67 24.27 32.92
N PRO A 254 9.64 24.19 34.26
CA PRO A 254 10.86 24.28 35.05
C PRO A 254 11.83 23.17 34.63
N ALA A 255 13.05 23.54 34.23
CA ALA A 255 14.05 22.64 33.64
C ALA A 255 14.38 21.43 34.55
N ASP A 256 14.21 21.58 35.87
CA ASP A 256 14.47 20.57 36.89
C ASP A 256 13.19 20.03 37.57
N GLY A 257 12.00 20.52 37.19
CA GLY A 257 10.75 20.14 37.83
C GLY A 257 10.44 18.65 37.68
N PHE A 258 10.66 18.11 36.48
CA PHE A 258 10.51 16.67 36.24
C PHE A 258 11.54 15.85 37.02
N ALA A 259 12.81 16.28 37.04
CA ALA A 259 13.87 15.57 37.76
C ALA A 259 13.62 15.54 39.27
N LYS A 260 13.16 16.66 39.86
CA LYS A 260 12.77 16.76 41.27
C LYS A 260 11.57 15.88 41.60
N TRP A 261 10.52 15.95 40.79
CA TRP A 261 9.36 15.07 40.93
C TRP A 261 9.76 13.58 40.83
N LEU A 262 10.56 13.23 39.83
CA LEU A 262 11.02 11.86 39.61
C LEU A 262 11.89 11.34 40.76
N ALA A 263 12.74 12.18 41.36
CA ALA A 263 13.56 11.81 42.51
C ALA A 263 12.68 11.44 43.73
N VAL A 264 11.66 12.27 44.03
CA VAL A 264 10.71 12.00 45.12
C VAL A 264 9.88 10.74 44.85
N GLU A 265 9.41 10.57 43.63
CA GLU A 265 8.54 9.42 43.29
C GLU A 265 9.34 8.11 43.20
N ARG A 266 10.63 8.17 42.83
CA ARG A 266 11.53 7.00 42.84
C ARG A 266 11.72 6.38 44.22
N GLU A 267 11.57 7.15 45.29
CA GLU A 267 11.60 6.62 46.66
C GLU A 267 10.29 5.94 47.06
N ARG A 268 9.20 6.21 46.33
CA ARG A 268 7.84 5.71 46.61
C ARG A 268 7.43 4.53 45.74
N VAL A 269 8.13 4.31 44.62
CA VAL A 269 7.81 3.22 43.69
C VAL A 269 8.11 1.85 44.30
N ILE A 270 7.14 0.96 44.16
CA ILE A 270 7.26 -0.46 44.50
C ILE A 270 8.03 -1.16 43.37
N ARG A 271 8.96 -2.04 43.74
CA ARG A 271 9.69 -2.86 42.76
C ARG A 271 8.80 -4.00 42.28
N TRP A 272 8.44 -3.97 41.01
CA TRP A 272 7.79 -5.07 40.31
C TRP A 272 8.74 -6.26 40.16
N ARG A 273 8.23 -7.47 40.36
CA ARG A 273 8.98 -8.72 40.13
C ARG A 273 8.39 -9.43 38.91
N PRO A 274 9.20 -9.84 37.92
CA PRO A 274 8.68 -10.58 36.78
C PRO A 274 8.24 -11.98 37.25
N LEU A 275 7.13 -12.47 36.69
CA LEU A 275 6.71 -13.86 36.87
C LEU A 275 6.94 -14.62 35.58
N ARG A 276 7.80 -15.65 35.65
CA ARG A 276 7.99 -16.59 34.55
C ARG A 276 6.83 -17.59 34.50
N PRO A 277 6.11 -17.71 33.36
CA PRO A 277 5.08 -18.73 33.23
C PRO A 277 5.68 -20.14 33.34
N ALA A 278 5.07 -20.99 34.18
CA ALA A 278 5.35 -22.42 34.24
C ALA A 278 4.76 -23.12 33.00
N THR A 279 3.56 -22.71 32.58
CA THR A 279 2.96 -23.12 31.30
C THR A 279 2.35 -21.94 30.59
N ALA A 280 2.39 -21.94 29.26
CA ALA A 280 1.68 -21.00 28.41
C ALA A 280 0.93 -21.78 27.30
N LYS A 281 -0.39 -21.62 27.23
CA LYS A 281 -1.25 -22.32 26.27
C LYS A 281 -2.21 -21.35 25.61
N SER A 282 -2.70 -21.74 24.43
CA SER A 282 -3.80 -21.05 23.76
C SER A 282 -4.68 -22.04 22.99
N ASN A 283 -5.72 -21.51 22.34
CA ASN A 283 -6.57 -22.23 21.40
C ASN A 283 -5.91 -22.51 20.04
N LEU A 284 -5.07 -21.60 19.53
CA LEU A 284 -4.40 -21.72 18.23
C LEU A 284 -2.97 -21.15 18.22
N PRO A 285 -2.72 -19.88 18.59
CA PRO A 285 -1.39 -19.29 18.42
C PRO A 285 -0.33 -19.94 19.31
N LEU A 286 0.89 -20.07 18.83
CA LEU A 286 1.98 -20.69 19.58
C LEU A 286 2.59 -19.69 20.57
N LEU A 287 2.44 -19.97 21.86
CA LEU A 287 3.05 -19.19 22.95
C LEU A 287 4.40 -19.80 23.35
N THR A 288 5.47 -19.02 23.23
CA THR A 288 6.83 -19.43 23.59
C THR A 288 7.39 -18.54 24.69
N VAL A 289 7.65 -19.12 25.87
CA VAL A 289 8.31 -18.43 26.98
C VAL A 289 9.79 -18.20 26.64
N GLN A 290 10.23 -16.95 26.70
CA GLN A 290 11.58 -16.49 26.35
C GLN A 290 12.52 -16.50 27.56
N ASP A 291 13.82 -16.29 27.35
CA ASP A 291 14.84 -16.24 28.42
C ASP A 291 14.67 -15.04 29.36
N ASP A 292 14.05 -13.96 28.87
CA ASP A 292 13.78 -12.73 29.63
C ASP A 292 12.44 -12.77 30.38
N ASP A 293 11.85 -13.95 30.57
CA ASP A 293 10.54 -14.21 31.18
C ASP A 293 9.33 -13.63 30.40
N SER A 294 9.54 -13.05 29.22
CA SER A 294 8.44 -12.67 28.32
C SER A 294 7.86 -13.88 27.59
N VAL A 295 6.64 -13.75 27.08
CA VAL A 295 6.01 -14.71 26.17
C VAL A 295 5.98 -14.06 24.79
N PHE A 296 6.52 -14.76 23.80
CA PHE A 296 6.39 -14.40 22.39
C PHE A 296 5.33 -15.29 21.74
N VAL A 297 4.47 -14.69 20.94
CA VAL A 297 3.37 -15.36 20.26
C VAL A 297 3.65 -15.40 18.75
N SER A 298 3.41 -16.56 18.14
CA SER A 298 3.67 -16.80 16.72
C SER A 298 2.66 -17.75 16.10
N GLY A 299 2.70 -17.91 14.78
CA GLY A 299 1.76 -18.74 14.03
C GLY A 299 0.44 -18.02 13.76
N ASP A 300 -0.58 -18.80 13.40
CA ASP A 300 -1.91 -18.27 13.07
C ASP A 300 -2.65 -17.80 14.32
N ILE A 301 -3.44 -16.75 14.15
CA ILE A 301 -4.35 -16.18 15.16
C ILE A 301 -5.78 -16.30 14.69
N THR A 302 -6.73 -16.33 15.63
CA THR A 302 -8.16 -16.33 15.31
C THR A 302 -8.80 -14.99 15.67
N LYS A 303 -10.08 -14.81 15.29
CA LYS A 303 -10.88 -13.65 15.74
C LYS A 303 -11.11 -13.62 17.24
N THR A 304 -10.90 -14.74 17.94
CA THR A 304 -11.06 -14.85 19.39
C THR A 304 -10.02 -15.81 19.94
N ASP A 305 -8.89 -15.29 20.38
CA ASP A 305 -7.83 -16.09 20.99
C ASP A 305 -7.89 -16.02 22.50
N THR A 306 -7.64 -17.15 23.17
CA THR A 306 -7.54 -17.21 24.62
C THR A 306 -6.13 -17.64 24.99
N TYR A 307 -5.48 -16.89 25.87
CA TYR A 307 -4.19 -17.27 26.45
C TYR A 307 -4.41 -17.73 27.88
N GLU A 308 -3.87 -18.89 28.22
CA GLU A 308 -3.89 -19.46 29.57
C GLU A 308 -2.46 -19.67 30.06
N LEU A 309 -2.09 -18.94 31.13
CA LEU A 309 -0.77 -18.99 31.74
C LEU A 309 -0.90 -19.49 33.17
N THR A 310 0.04 -20.34 33.60
CA THR A 310 0.17 -20.74 35.01
C THR A 310 1.49 -20.25 35.58
N PHE A 311 1.50 -19.88 36.85
CA PHE A 311 2.67 -19.38 37.57
C PHE A 311 2.75 -19.98 38.96
N ALA A 312 3.97 -20.10 39.49
CA ALA A 312 4.23 -20.44 40.88
C ALA A 312 4.89 -19.23 41.57
N PRO A 313 4.12 -18.27 42.12
CA PRO A 313 4.66 -16.99 42.59
C PRO A 313 5.44 -17.08 43.91
N GLY A 314 5.24 -18.17 44.67
CA GLY A 314 5.82 -18.42 45.99
C GLY A 314 5.10 -17.67 47.13
N ALA A 315 5.72 -17.66 48.32
CA ALA A 315 5.13 -17.12 49.55
C ALA A 315 5.19 -15.58 49.71
N GLN A 316 5.38 -14.83 48.61
CA GLN A 316 5.41 -13.37 48.68
C GLN A 316 4.01 -12.79 48.47
N PRO A 317 3.60 -11.78 49.25
CA PRO A 317 2.31 -11.14 49.05
C PRO A 317 2.19 -10.48 47.68
N ILE A 318 1.01 -10.59 47.07
CA ILE A 318 0.70 -9.98 45.77
C ILE A 318 -0.47 -9.02 45.95
N ALA A 319 -0.24 -7.74 45.66
CA ALA A 319 -1.28 -6.72 45.74
C ALA A 319 -1.78 -6.27 44.35
N ALA A 320 -1.01 -6.54 43.30
CA ALA A 320 -1.34 -6.17 41.93
C ALA A 320 -0.65 -7.09 40.93
N VAL A 321 -1.18 -7.13 39.71
CA VAL A 321 -0.58 -7.80 38.55
C VAL A 321 -0.38 -6.75 37.46
N ARG A 322 0.79 -6.72 36.81
CA ARG A 322 1.05 -5.85 35.66
C ARG A 322 1.27 -6.68 34.41
N LEU A 323 0.47 -6.41 33.38
CA LEU A 323 0.70 -6.87 32.01
C LEU A 323 1.54 -5.81 31.29
N GLU A 324 2.70 -6.21 30.80
CA GLU A 324 3.57 -5.39 29.95
C GLU A 324 3.46 -5.89 28.50
N ALA A 325 2.94 -5.07 27.60
CA ALA A 325 2.90 -5.29 26.17
C ALA A 325 4.18 -4.73 25.54
N MET A 326 4.91 -5.57 24.81
CA MET A 326 6.29 -5.29 24.38
C MET A 326 6.41 -5.25 22.86
N PRO A 327 7.16 -4.29 22.30
CA PRO A 327 7.47 -4.29 20.88
C PRO A 327 8.49 -5.39 20.55
N ASP A 328 8.47 -5.86 19.30
CA ASP A 328 9.40 -6.84 18.77
C ASP A 328 9.46 -6.74 17.24
N ASP A 329 10.66 -6.73 16.65
CA ASP A 329 10.85 -6.58 15.20
C ASP A 329 10.22 -7.70 14.36
N ARG A 330 9.92 -8.84 14.98
CA ARG A 330 9.25 -9.96 14.32
C ARG A 330 7.73 -9.76 14.21
N LEU A 331 7.16 -8.80 14.92
CA LEU A 331 5.73 -8.52 14.92
C LEU A 331 5.35 -7.52 13.81
N PRO A 332 4.10 -7.56 13.31
CA PRO A 332 3.61 -6.56 12.38
C PRO A 332 3.76 -5.15 12.96
N ALA A 333 4.33 -4.22 12.19
CA ALA A 333 4.60 -2.85 12.65
C ALA A 333 5.37 -2.75 13.98
N HIS A 334 6.26 -3.72 14.26
CA HIS A 334 7.01 -3.86 15.51
C HIS A 334 6.15 -4.11 16.75
N GLY A 335 4.88 -4.49 16.59
CA GLY A 335 3.96 -4.88 17.67
C GLY A 335 3.40 -3.70 18.48
N PRO A 336 2.98 -3.91 19.74
CA PRO A 336 3.11 -5.14 20.52
C PRO A 336 2.11 -6.25 20.15
N GLY A 337 1.13 -5.98 19.27
CA GLY A 337 0.12 -6.93 18.83
C GLY A 337 0.46 -7.68 17.54
N MET A 338 -0.40 -8.64 17.19
CA MET A 338 -0.26 -9.52 16.01
C MET A 338 -1.19 -9.16 14.85
N THR A 339 -2.04 -8.13 14.99
CA THR A 339 -2.97 -7.75 13.92
C THR A 339 -2.21 -7.46 12.62
N TYR A 340 -2.66 -8.05 11.50
CA TYR A 340 -1.98 -7.92 10.21
C TYR A 340 -2.84 -7.33 9.09
N TYR A 341 -4.09 -7.77 8.91
CA TYR A 341 -4.87 -7.44 7.69
C TYR A 341 -6.32 -7.00 7.88
N GLU A 342 -7.03 -7.38 8.95
CA GLU A 342 -8.42 -6.94 9.21
C GLU A 342 -8.52 -5.74 10.17
N GLY A 343 -7.41 -5.43 10.84
CA GLY A 343 -7.31 -4.32 11.78
C GLY A 343 -6.04 -3.52 11.59
N ARG A 344 -5.78 -2.57 12.49
CA ARG A 344 -4.55 -1.78 12.42
C ARG A 344 -3.34 -2.69 12.65
N LYS A 345 -2.43 -2.73 11.67
CA LYS A 345 -1.23 -3.58 11.71
C LYS A 345 -0.44 -3.33 13.00
N GLY A 346 -0.13 -4.37 13.77
CA GLY A 346 0.60 -4.29 15.04
C GLY A 346 -0.23 -4.00 16.28
N ASP A 347 -1.53 -3.79 16.14
CA ASP A 347 -2.47 -3.57 17.25
C ASP A 347 -2.87 -4.89 17.91
N PHE A 348 -3.42 -4.80 19.13
CA PHE A 348 -4.09 -5.90 19.83
C PHE A 348 -5.36 -5.38 20.51
N PHE A 349 -6.27 -6.28 20.85
CA PHE A 349 -7.42 -5.97 21.67
C PHE A 349 -7.58 -7.04 22.75
N LEU A 350 -7.26 -6.67 24.00
CA LEU A 350 -7.51 -7.48 25.18
C LEU A 350 -8.93 -7.21 25.66
N GLY A 351 -9.82 -8.19 25.53
CA GLY A 351 -11.21 -8.11 25.97
C GLY A 351 -11.37 -8.46 27.45
N GLU A 352 -10.78 -9.57 27.90
CA GLU A 352 -10.91 -10.03 29.30
C GLU A 352 -9.56 -10.39 29.91
N PHE A 353 -9.38 -10.08 31.20
CA PHE A 353 -8.20 -10.36 32.00
C PHE A 353 -8.62 -10.95 33.35
N GLN A 354 -8.50 -12.26 33.50
CA GLN A 354 -9.03 -13.02 34.62
C GLN A 354 -7.91 -13.73 35.37
N LEU A 355 -7.98 -13.71 36.70
CA LEU A 355 -6.99 -14.33 37.59
C LEU A 355 -7.66 -15.31 38.54
N GLU A 356 -7.06 -16.49 38.68
CA GLU A 356 -7.37 -17.45 39.73
C GLU A 356 -6.12 -17.69 40.58
N ALA A 357 -6.31 -17.86 41.89
CA ALA A 357 -5.28 -18.30 42.82
C ALA A 357 -5.74 -19.61 43.47
N ASP A 358 -4.93 -20.67 43.35
CA ASP A 358 -5.21 -22.00 43.91
C ASP A 358 -6.62 -22.52 43.52
N GLY A 359 -7.04 -22.23 42.28
CA GLY A 359 -8.34 -22.62 41.72
C GLY A 359 -9.53 -21.76 42.15
N GLN A 360 -9.31 -20.66 42.88
CA GLN A 360 -10.35 -19.70 43.26
C GLN A 360 -10.22 -18.40 42.48
N PRO A 361 -11.31 -17.85 41.91
CA PRO A 361 -11.28 -16.56 41.23
C PRO A 361 -10.83 -15.42 42.14
N VAL A 362 -9.93 -14.57 41.65
CA VAL A 362 -9.43 -13.38 42.33
C VAL A 362 -10.02 -12.14 41.67
N LYS A 363 -10.66 -11.29 42.48
CA LYS A 363 -11.25 -10.04 41.99
C LYS A 363 -10.25 -8.91 41.94
N PHE A 364 -10.36 -8.09 40.90
CA PHE A 364 -9.65 -6.84 40.76
C PHE A 364 -10.52 -5.67 41.24
N ALA A 365 -9.96 -4.77 42.05
CA ALA A 365 -10.64 -3.55 42.47
C ALA A 365 -10.56 -2.43 41.44
N SER A 366 -9.52 -2.41 40.62
CA SER A 366 -9.30 -1.37 39.60
C SER A 366 -8.18 -1.79 38.64
N ALA A 367 -8.18 -1.23 37.44
CA ALA A 367 -7.04 -1.32 36.53
C ALA A 367 -6.69 0.05 35.92
N ASN A 368 -5.39 0.29 35.76
CA ASN A 368 -4.83 1.48 35.12
C ASN A 368 -3.96 1.06 33.93
N HIS A 369 -3.66 1.99 33.03
CA HIS A 369 -2.87 1.73 31.83
C HIS A 369 -1.98 2.92 31.47
N SER A 370 -0.90 2.68 30.72
CA SER A 370 -0.01 3.73 30.22
C SER A 370 -0.61 4.53 29.06
N PHE A 371 -1.36 3.85 28.19
CA PHE A 371 -2.01 4.43 27.01
C PHE A 371 -3.18 3.55 26.59
N ALA A 372 -4.25 4.13 26.06
CA ALA A 372 -5.36 3.38 25.50
C ALA A 372 -5.99 4.16 24.34
N LYS A 373 -6.17 3.49 23.21
CA LYS A 373 -6.88 4.04 22.04
C LYS A 373 -7.36 2.91 21.15
N LEU A 374 -8.50 3.10 20.51
CA LEU A 374 -9.03 2.20 19.50
C LEU A 374 -8.69 2.68 18.10
N SER A 375 -8.33 1.73 17.25
CA SER A 375 -8.13 1.96 15.81
C SER A 375 -9.45 1.90 15.03
N ILE A 376 -10.33 0.98 15.41
CA ILE A 376 -11.56 0.64 14.68
C ILE A 376 -12.75 0.62 15.64
N GLY A 377 -13.89 1.17 15.20
CA GLY A 377 -15.13 1.26 15.97
C GLY A 377 -15.18 2.46 16.92
N GLY A 378 -16.35 2.66 17.53
CA GLY A 378 -16.55 3.64 18.62
C GLY A 378 -16.56 2.95 19.99
N GLY A 379 -16.42 3.73 21.06
CA GLY A 379 -16.50 3.23 22.44
C GLY A 379 -15.34 3.65 23.33
N ALA A 380 -15.50 3.43 24.64
CA ALA A 380 -14.40 3.59 25.59
C ALA A 380 -13.42 2.42 25.46
N VAL A 381 -12.14 2.69 25.74
CA VAL A 381 -11.06 1.70 25.73
C VAL A 381 -10.16 1.96 26.92
N SER A 382 -9.94 0.95 27.75
CA SER A 382 -9.09 1.03 28.92
C SER A 382 -8.84 -0.35 29.51
N ALA A 383 -7.75 -0.52 30.26
CA ALA A 383 -7.52 -1.73 31.04
C ALA A 383 -8.62 -2.01 32.08
N ALA A 384 -9.36 -1.00 32.55
CA ALA A 384 -10.47 -1.19 33.50
C ALA A 384 -11.67 -1.91 32.87
N LEU A 385 -11.82 -1.83 31.55
CA LEU A 385 -12.86 -2.55 30.82
C LEU A 385 -12.50 -4.03 30.67
N THR A 386 -11.23 -4.43 30.80
CA THR A 386 -10.87 -5.85 30.66
C THR A 386 -11.22 -6.71 31.87
N ILE A 387 -11.94 -6.15 32.85
CA ILE A 387 -12.36 -6.80 34.10
C ILE A 387 -13.83 -6.52 34.39
N ASP A 388 -14.60 -6.06 33.41
CA ASP A 388 -16.03 -5.74 33.55
C ASP A 388 -16.95 -6.93 33.21
N GLY A 389 -16.41 -7.99 32.59
CA GLY A 389 -17.14 -9.19 32.19
C GLY A 389 -17.79 -9.10 30.80
N ASP A 390 -17.51 -8.03 30.03
CA ASP A 390 -17.95 -7.85 28.66
C ASP A 390 -16.75 -7.99 27.69
N PRO A 391 -16.62 -9.12 26.97
CA PRO A 391 -15.49 -9.35 26.08
C PRO A 391 -15.44 -8.43 24.85
N GLU A 392 -16.50 -7.64 24.60
CA GLU A 392 -16.55 -6.66 23.49
C GLU A 392 -15.98 -5.28 23.88
N THR A 393 -15.80 -5.02 25.18
CA THR A 393 -15.06 -3.87 25.72
C THR A 393 -13.64 -4.31 26.08
N GLY A 394 -12.72 -3.36 26.27
CA GLY A 394 -11.36 -3.76 26.63
C GLY A 394 -10.28 -2.73 26.38
N TRP A 395 -9.06 -3.23 26.15
CA TRP A 395 -7.84 -2.44 26.03
C TRP A 395 -7.10 -2.69 24.72
N SER A 396 -6.74 -1.60 24.03
CA SER A 396 -5.92 -1.55 22.83
C SER A 396 -5.00 -0.33 22.90
N THR A 397 -3.86 -0.43 22.23
CA THR A 397 -2.84 0.63 22.16
C THR A 397 -2.65 1.15 20.74
N ALA A 398 -3.71 1.11 19.94
CA ALA A 398 -3.71 1.60 18.57
C ALA A 398 -3.01 2.95 18.43
N THR A 399 -2.30 3.16 17.32
CA THR A 399 -1.55 4.38 16.99
C THR A 399 -0.22 4.57 17.68
N ARG A 400 0.21 3.62 18.50
CA ARG A 400 1.52 3.58 19.16
C ARG A 400 2.21 2.24 18.97
N GLU A 401 2.09 1.71 17.76
CA GLU A 401 2.80 0.50 17.37
C GLU A 401 4.32 0.71 17.51
N GLY A 402 5.04 -0.33 17.94
CA GLY A 402 6.47 -0.27 18.22
C GLY A 402 6.84 0.36 19.58
N GLU A 403 5.87 0.80 20.39
CA GLU A 403 6.11 1.31 21.75
C GLU A 403 5.75 0.28 22.85
N PRO A 404 6.46 0.25 23.99
CA PRO A 404 6.07 -0.54 25.14
C PRO A 404 4.93 0.10 25.92
N HIS A 405 3.97 -0.72 26.35
CA HIS A 405 2.82 -0.28 27.14
C HIS A 405 2.54 -1.23 28.29
N HIS A 406 1.82 -0.75 29.32
CA HIS A 406 1.48 -1.59 30.46
C HIS A 406 0.07 -1.32 30.97
N ALA A 407 -0.54 -2.37 31.49
CA ALA A 407 -1.77 -2.34 32.29
C ALA A 407 -1.46 -2.90 33.69
N VAL A 408 -1.96 -2.22 34.73
CA VAL A 408 -1.76 -2.60 36.13
C VAL A 408 -3.11 -2.86 36.76
N TYR A 409 -3.32 -4.09 37.23
CA TYR A 409 -4.54 -4.60 37.83
C TYR A 409 -4.35 -4.74 39.34
N ARG A 410 -5.02 -3.92 40.13
CA ARG A 410 -4.95 -3.97 41.60
C ARG A 410 -5.97 -4.97 42.13
N LEU A 411 -5.53 -5.90 42.99
CA LEU A 411 -6.42 -6.88 43.60
C LEU A 411 -7.36 -6.18 44.60
N GLU A 412 -8.59 -6.70 44.74
CA GLU A 412 -9.52 -6.25 45.77
C GLU A 412 -9.02 -6.62 47.17
N GLN A 413 -8.46 -7.82 47.31
CA GLN A 413 -7.78 -8.30 48.51
C GLN A 413 -6.39 -8.81 48.12
N PRO A 414 -5.30 -8.32 48.74
CA PRO A 414 -3.97 -8.85 48.49
C PRO A 414 -3.89 -10.34 48.83
N LEU A 415 -3.24 -11.12 47.98
CA LEU A 415 -2.93 -12.51 48.27
C LEU A 415 -1.74 -12.54 49.22
N THR A 416 -1.85 -13.20 50.37
CA THR A 416 -0.72 -13.33 51.32
C THR A 416 0.27 -14.41 50.90
N GLU A 417 -0.25 -15.50 50.32
CA GLU A 417 0.49 -16.61 49.74
C GLU A 417 -0.40 -17.23 48.65
N ALA A 418 0.20 -17.74 47.57
CA ALA A 418 -0.49 -18.48 46.53
C ALA A 418 0.44 -19.58 45.98
N GLY A 419 -0.04 -20.82 45.94
CA GLY A 419 0.72 -21.95 45.41
C GLY A 419 0.77 -21.94 43.88
N GLU A 420 -0.37 -21.69 43.25
CA GLU A 420 -0.55 -21.54 41.81
C GLU A 420 -1.35 -20.26 41.51
N LEU A 421 -0.91 -19.51 40.50
CA LEU A 421 -1.74 -18.50 39.83
C LEU A 421 -2.05 -18.96 38.43
N ARG A 422 -3.30 -18.80 38.01
CA ARG A 422 -3.73 -18.99 36.63
C ARG A 422 -4.26 -17.68 36.09
N LEU A 423 -3.64 -17.21 35.01
CA LEU A 423 -4.08 -16.03 34.29
C LEU A 423 -4.71 -16.46 32.97
N ARG A 424 -5.94 -15.99 32.73
CA ARG A 424 -6.64 -16.16 31.46
C ARG A 424 -6.85 -14.80 30.81
N MET A 425 -6.43 -14.68 29.56
CA MET A 425 -6.60 -13.46 28.76
C MET A 425 -7.39 -13.79 27.50
N LEU A 426 -8.41 -13.01 27.20
CA LEU A 426 -9.19 -13.14 25.97
C LEU A 426 -8.84 -12.00 25.03
N PHE A 427 -8.51 -12.33 23.79
CA PHE A 427 -8.21 -11.37 22.74
C PHE A 427 -9.19 -11.50 21.59
N GLY A 428 -9.51 -10.37 20.98
CA GLY A 428 -10.35 -10.33 19.78
C GLY A 428 -11.49 -9.32 19.89
N ARG A 429 -11.80 -8.68 18.76
CA ARG A 429 -12.93 -7.77 18.60
C ARG A 429 -13.21 -7.58 17.12
N HIS A 430 -14.29 -8.17 16.59
CA HIS A 430 -14.68 -8.18 15.17
C HIS A 430 -13.62 -8.67 14.14
N TYR A 431 -12.33 -8.73 14.50
CA TYR A 431 -11.16 -9.14 13.73
C TYR A 431 -10.11 -9.80 14.65
N ALA A 432 -9.12 -10.47 14.07
CA ALA A 432 -8.03 -11.12 14.80
C ALA A 432 -7.03 -10.10 15.37
N ALA A 433 -6.96 -10.00 16.71
CA ALA A 433 -6.29 -8.90 17.40
C ALA A 433 -5.50 -9.35 18.65
N SER A 434 -4.71 -10.40 18.52
CA SER A 434 -4.03 -11.03 19.65
C SER A 434 -2.72 -10.31 20.02
N LEU A 435 -2.28 -10.43 21.27
CA LEU A 435 -1.06 -9.77 21.76
C LEU A 435 0.19 -10.58 21.39
N GLY A 436 1.18 -9.95 20.78
CA GLY A 436 2.32 -10.63 20.15
C GLY A 436 3.53 -10.86 21.05
N ARG A 437 3.86 -9.92 21.94
CA ARG A 437 4.88 -10.13 22.97
C ARG A 437 4.50 -9.43 24.25
N PHE A 438 4.62 -10.14 25.37
CA PHE A 438 4.25 -9.58 26.66
C PHE A 438 4.97 -10.21 27.85
N ARG A 439 4.91 -9.56 29.00
CA ARG A 439 5.44 -10.08 30.27
C ARG A 439 4.48 -9.79 31.42
N ILE A 440 4.38 -10.71 32.38
CA ILE A 440 3.58 -10.54 33.59
C ILE A 440 4.49 -10.21 34.77
N TRP A 441 4.06 -9.26 35.59
CA TRP A 441 4.75 -8.84 36.82
C TRP A 441 3.78 -8.81 38.00
N VAL A 442 4.31 -8.93 39.22
CA VAL A 442 3.57 -8.77 40.49
C VAL A 442 4.29 -7.88 41.48
#